data_AF-A0A2N0H9R3-F1
#
_entry.id   AF-A0A2N0H9R3-F1
#
_cell.length_a   1.000
_cell.length_b   1.000
_cell.length_c   1.000
_cell.angle_alpha   90.00
_cell.angle_beta   90.00
_cell.angle_gamma   90.00
#
_symmetry.space_group_name_H-M   'P 1'
#
loop_
_entity.id
_entity.type
_entity.pdbx_description
1 polymer ?
#
loop_
_entity_poly.entity_id
_entity_poly.type
_entity_poly.pdbx_seq_one_letter_code
_entity_poly.pdbx_strand_id
1 'polypeptide(L)'
;MKSIFKTVIAFMLLCLISFQGNAQTSKYKCMLQMSNYVGEGAYIVVSLVSPKGEYEKTLYVMGDDKKWYKSLKEWHKFYSKKPTDISATTGASVTGGDRSITTFEIEDSKINKGYKLRFESSVEDQKYYTADLELPLTTEAMADKTEGKGYIRYVRLNKI
;
A
#
# COMPACT_ATOMS: atom_id res chain seq x y z
N MET A 1 22.82 2.52 -52.25
CA MET A 1 22.17 3.40 -51.25
C MET A 1 20.77 2.95 -50.81
N LYS A 2 19.86 2.56 -51.71
CA LYS A 2 18.49 2.12 -51.35
C LYS A 2 18.40 0.84 -50.49
N SER A 3 19.39 -0.06 -50.56
CA SER A 3 19.39 -1.32 -49.78
C SER A 3 19.82 -1.12 -48.32
N ILE A 4 20.79 -0.24 -48.08
CA ILE A 4 21.33 0.09 -46.74
C ILE A 4 20.26 0.79 -45.90
N PHE A 5 19.46 1.67 -46.52
CA PHE A 5 18.37 2.36 -45.84
C PHE A 5 17.27 1.38 -45.37
N LYS A 6 17.01 0.31 -46.13
CA LYS A 6 16.06 -0.75 -45.74
C LYS A 6 16.58 -1.60 -44.58
N THR A 7 17.89 -1.87 -44.53
CA THR A 7 18.51 -2.63 -43.44
C THR A 7 18.54 -1.84 -42.14
N VAL A 8 18.80 -0.52 -42.21
CA VAL A 8 18.79 0.36 -41.02
C VAL A 8 17.38 0.51 -40.45
N ILE A 9 16.35 0.65 -41.29
CA ILE A 9 14.95 0.70 -40.83
C ILE A 9 14.52 -0.63 -40.20
N ALA A 10 14.93 -1.77 -40.78
CA ALA A 10 14.64 -3.09 -40.21
C ALA A 10 15.35 -3.30 -38.84
N PHE A 11 16.56 -2.79 -38.67
CA PHE A 11 17.29 -2.86 -37.39
C PHE A 11 16.68 -1.93 -36.34
N MET A 12 16.19 -0.76 -36.75
CA MET A 12 15.50 0.19 -35.86
C MET A 12 14.12 -0.32 -35.40
N LEU A 13 13.42 -1.12 -36.22
CA LEU A 13 12.16 -1.76 -35.82
C LEU A 13 12.35 -2.89 -34.79
N LEU A 14 13.51 -3.56 -34.82
CA LEU A 14 13.80 -4.67 -33.90
C LEU A 14 14.13 -4.21 -32.47
N CYS A 15 14.54 -2.95 -32.30
CA CYS A 15 14.79 -2.34 -30.98
C CYS A 15 13.51 -1.88 -30.25
N LEU A 16 12.33 -2.00 -30.87
CA LEU A 16 11.04 -1.59 -30.27
C LEU A 16 10.34 -2.71 -29.49
N ILE A 17 10.98 -3.87 -29.31
CA ILE A 17 10.49 -4.90 -28.40
C ILE A 17 10.71 -4.38 -26.97
N SER A 18 9.82 -3.49 -26.56
CA SER A 18 9.69 -3.03 -25.20
C SER A 18 9.51 -4.28 -24.34
N PHE A 19 10.43 -4.50 -23.38
CA PHE A 19 10.25 -5.51 -22.36
C PHE A 19 8.94 -5.20 -21.64
N GLN A 20 7.84 -5.82 -22.06
CA GLN A 20 6.66 -5.97 -21.25
C GLN A 20 7.01 -7.02 -20.20
N GLY A 21 7.82 -6.62 -19.22
CA GLY A 21 7.97 -7.37 -17.99
C GLY A 21 6.57 -7.43 -17.39
N ASN A 22 5.94 -8.60 -17.47
CA ASN A 22 4.67 -8.82 -16.82
C ASN A 22 4.90 -8.51 -15.34
N ALA A 23 4.25 -7.46 -14.83
CA ALA A 23 4.42 -7.04 -13.45
C ALA A 23 3.78 -8.11 -12.59
N GLN A 24 4.57 -9.13 -12.23
CA GLN A 24 4.10 -10.23 -11.41
C GLN A 24 3.67 -9.66 -10.07
N THR A 25 2.41 -9.81 -9.75
CA THR A 25 1.86 -9.45 -8.45
C THR A 25 1.60 -10.71 -7.63
N SER A 26 1.89 -10.62 -6.34
CA SER A 26 1.50 -11.61 -5.36
C SER A 26 0.38 -11.05 -4.50
N LYS A 27 -0.60 -11.90 -4.18
CA LYS A 27 -1.71 -11.55 -3.30
C LYS A 27 -1.33 -11.85 -1.86
N TYR A 28 -1.65 -10.91 -0.97
CA TYR A 28 -1.35 -11.04 0.45
C TYR A 28 -2.61 -10.81 1.27
N LYS A 29 -2.84 -11.71 2.22
CA LYS A 29 -3.79 -11.52 3.31
C LYS A 29 -3.10 -10.75 4.43
N CYS A 30 -3.64 -9.59 4.78
CA CYS A 30 -3.20 -8.77 5.89
C CYS A 30 -4.14 -8.94 7.07
N MET A 31 -3.65 -9.52 8.15
CA MET A 31 -4.32 -9.51 9.45
C MET A 31 -3.83 -8.30 10.24
N LEU A 32 -4.75 -7.41 10.61
CA LEU A 32 -4.50 -6.26 11.45
C LEU A 32 -5.25 -6.44 12.77
N GLN A 33 -4.53 -6.32 13.89
CA GLN A 33 -5.09 -6.37 15.23
C GLN A 33 -5.02 -4.98 15.87
N MET A 34 -6.15 -4.47 16.34
CA MET A 34 -6.20 -3.17 17.03
C MET A 34 -5.77 -3.30 18.49
N SER A 35 -5.15 -2.23 18.99
CA SER A 35 -4.99 -1.95 20.41
C SER A 35 -6.36 -1.67 21.03
N ASN A 36 -6.50 -1.92 22.33
CA ASN A 36 -7.71 -1.53 23.04
C ASN A 36 -7.70 -0.01 23.25
N TYR A 37 -8.77 0.66 22.81
CA TYR A 37 -9.02 2.08 23.08
C TYR A 37 -10.54 2.32 23.10
N VAL A 38 -10.96 3.46 23.64
CA VAL A 38 -12.37 3.88 23.66
C VAL A 38 -12.56 4.95 22.59
N GLY A 39 -13.62 4.85 21.79
CA GLY A 39 -13.96 5.80 20.73
C GLY A 39 -14.51 5.10 19.50
N GLU A 40 -14.71 5.88 18.44
CA GLU A 40 -15.18 5.39 17.14
C GLU A 40 -14.18 4.46 16.44
N GLY A 41 -14.65 3.80 15.39
CA GLY A 41 -13.80 2.97 14.53
C GLY A 41 -12.64 3.76 13.93
N ALA A 42 -11.43 3.22 14.02
CA ALA A 42 -10.26 3.82 13.41
C ALA A 42 -10.35 3.75 11.89
N TYR A 43 -10.11 4.89 11.27
CA TYR A 43 -9.75 4.98 9.85
C TYR A 43 -8.30 4.58 9.71
N ILE A 44 -8.02 3.62 8.83
CA ILE A 44 -6.67 3.10 8.59
C ILE A 44 -6.43 3.02 7.10
N VAL A 45 -5.26 3.42 6.64
CA VAL A 45 -4.86 3.25 5.25
C VAL A 45 -3.55 2.49 5.14
N VAL A 46 -3.53 1.52 4.23
CA VAL A 46 -2.34 0.74 3.87
C VAL A 46 -1.77 1.33 2.59
N SER A 47 -0.58 1.91 2.67
CA SER A 47 0.11 2.53 1.54
C SER A 47 1.40 1.80 1.22
N LEU A 48 1.71 1.65 -0.08
CA LEU A 48 3.04 1.31 -0.56
C LEU A 48 3.90 2.57 -0.56
N VAL A 49 5.04 2.52 0.11
CA VAL A 49 5.98 3.63 0.24
C VAL A 49 7.33 3.23 -0.35
N SER A 50 7.89 4.10 -1.18
CA SER A 50 9.17 3.90 -1.87
C SER A 50 10.35 3.94 -0.90
N PRO A 51 11.54 3.47 -1.32
CA PRO A 51 12.77 3.60 -0.52
C PRO A 51 13.11 5.04 -0.16
N LYS A 52 12.61 6.02 -0.93
CA LYS A 52 12.78 7.46 -0.68
C LYS A 52 11.78 8.01 0.33
N GLY A 53 10.86 7.19 0.82
CA GLY A 53 9.79 7.60 1.75
C GLY A 53 8.57 8.22 1.05
N GLU A 54 8.48 8.12 -0.28
CA GLU A 54 7.37 8.69 -1.06
C GLU A 54 6.23 7.69 -1.20
N TYR A 55 4.98 8.17 -1.12
CA TYR A 55 3.79 7.36 -1.36
C TYR A 55 3.70 7.00 -2.84
N GLU A 56 3.58 5.71 -3.15
CA GLU A 56 3.41 5.24 -4.53
C GLU A 56 1.98 4.77 -4.81
N LYS A 57 1.35 4.06 -3.87
CA LYS A 57 0.05 3.42 -4.12
C LYS A 57 -0.75 3.24 -2.83
N THR A 58 -2.05 3.50 -2.89
CA THR A 58 -3.01 3.07 -1.87
C THR A 58 -3.36 1.60 -2.11
N LEU A 59 -3.07 0.73 -1.14
CA LEU A 59 -3.36 -0.70 -1.25
C LEU A 59 -4.74 -1.05 -0.67
N TYR A 60 -5.11 -0.42 0.45
CA TYR A 60 -6.40 -0.64 1.09
C TYR A 60 -6.76 0.51 2.04
N VAL A 61 -8.05 0.81 2.18
CA VAL A 61 -8.61 1.78 3.13
C VAL A 61 -9.63 1.08 4.02
N MET A 62 -9.42 1.12 5.33
CA MET A 62 -10.40 0.73 6.34
C MET A 62 -11.08 2.01 6.82
N GLY A 63 -12.35 2.18 6.47
CA GLY A 63 -13.11 3.42 6.61
C GLY A 63 -13.70 3.83 5.27
N ASP A 64 -15.03 3.75 5.15
CA ASP A 64 -15.77 3.93 3.91
C ASP A 64 -16.36 5.34 3.74
N ASP A 65 -16.63 6.04 4.85
CA ASP A 65 -17.08 7.43 4.80
C ASP A 65 -15.94 8.40 4.41
N LYS A 66 -16.02 8.92 3.19
CA LYS A 66 -15.06 9.86 2.60
C LYS A 66 -14.90 11.15 3.41
N LYS A 67 -15.89 11.55 4.22
CA LYS A 67 -15.82 12.78 5.02
C LYS A 67 -14.64 12.75 6.01
N TRP A 68 -14.25 11.54 6.41
CA TRP A 68 -13.18 11.31 7.37
C TRP A 68 -11.81 11.18 6.72
N TYR A 69 -11.68 11.05 5.39
CA TYR A 69 -10.37 10.82 4.75
C TYR A 69 -9.32 11.90 5.06
N LYS A 70 -9.75 13.14 5.27
CA LYS A 70 -8.88 14.26 5.68
C LYS A 70 -8.19 14.06 7.05
N SER A 71 -8.67 13.15 7.90
CA SER A 71 -8.03 12.82 9.18
C SER A 71 -6.72 12.06 8.99
N LEU A 72 -6.60 11.30 7.88
CA LEU A 72 -5.39 10.62 7.44
C LEU A 72 -4.52 11.59 6.64
N LYS A 73 -3.88 12.54 7.33
CA LYS A 73 -3.35 13.78 6.74
C LYS A 73 -2.36 13.56 5.59
N GLU A 74 -1.33 12.73 5.78
CA GLU A 74 -0.28 12.54 4.77
C GLU A 74 -0.77 11.71 3.59
N TRP A 75 -1.49 10.62 3.85
CA TRP A 75 -2.13 9.87 2.78
C TRP A 75 -3.12 10.72 1.99
N HIS A 76 -3.98 11.51 2.65
CA HIS A 76 -4.96 12.35 1.96
C HIS A 76 -4.29 13.43 1.11
N LYS A 77 -3.17 14.00 1.58
CA LYS A 77 -2.34 14.93 0.79
C LYS A 77 -1.75 14.26 -0.45
N PHE A 78 -1.38 12.98 -0.38
CA PHE A 78 -0.97 12.20 -1.55
C PHE A 78 -2.16 11.92 -2.48
N TYR A 79 -3.24 11.35 -1.94
CA TYR A 79 -4.43 10.91 -2.68
C TYR A 79 -5.12 12.08 -3.39
N SER A 80 -5.29 13.22 -2.73
CA SER A 80 -5.99 14.39 -3.28
C SER A 80 -5.29 15.02 -4.50
N LYS A 81 -3.97 14.84 -4.66
CA LYS A 81 -3.24 15.33 -5.84
C LYS A 81 -3.61 14.57 -7.11
N LYS A 82 -3.85 13.26 -6.99
CA LYS A 82 -4.24 12.40 -8.10
C LYS A 82 -5.14 11.27 -7.56
N PRO A 83 -6.44 11.56 -7.39
CA PRO A 83 -7.38 10.57 -6.85
C PRO A 83 -7.40 9.33 -7.74
N THR A 84 -7.18 8.17 -7.13
CA THR A 84 -7.34 6.86 -7.76
C THR A 84 -8.67 6.26 -7.32
N ASP A 85 -9.29 5.43 -8.15
CA ASP A 85 -10.45 4.67 -7.68
C ASP A 85 -10.02 3.67 -6.59
N ILE A 86 -10.66 3.77 -5.43
CA ILE A 86 -10.44 2.93 -4.25
C ILE A 86 -11.72 2.18 -3.85
N SER A 87 -12.77 2.24 -4.66
CA SER A 87 -14.06 1.58 -4.36
C SER A 87 -13.90 0.08 -4.10
N ALA A 88 -13.03 -0.60 -4.86
CA ALA A 88 -12.73 -2.02 -4.70
C ALA A 88 -11.74 -2.34 -3.56
N THR A 89 -11.10 -1.33 -2.97
CA THR A 89 -10.07 -1.48 -1.92
C THR A 89 -10.43 -0.74 -0.64
N THR A 90 -11.72 -0.47 -0.43
CA THR A 90 -12.26 0.19 0.77
C THR A 90 -13.17 -0.76 1.53
N GLY A 91 -13.08 -0.75 2.87
CA GLY A 91 -13.95 -1.51 3.76
C GLY A 91 -14.34 -0.69 4.99
N ALA A 92 -14.95 -1.35 5.98
CA ALA A 92 -15.34 -0.72 7.23
C ALA A 92 -14.12 -0.22 8.03
N SER A 93 -14.34 0.79 8.87
CA SER A 93 -13.39 1.20 9.92
C SER A 93 -13.25 0.10 10.98
N VAL A 94 -12.20 0.16 11.80
CA VAL A 94 -11.86 -0.92 12.75
C VAL A 94 -11.89 -0.41 14.18
N THR A 95 -12.74 -0.97 15.02
CA THR A 95 -12.89 -0.57 16.43
C THR A 95 -11.70 -1.01 17.29
N GLY A 96 -11.50 -0.35 18.42
CA GLY A 96 -10.51 -0.75 19.42
C GLY A 96 -10.67 -2.19 19.86
N GLY A 97 -9.57 -2.95 19.90
CA GLY A 97 -9.54 -4.38 20.23
C GLY A 97 -9.98 -5.33 19.11
N ASP A 98 -10.65 -4.85 18.07
CA ASP A 98 -11.10 -5.69 16.95
C ASP A 98 -9.96 -6.11 16.03
N ARG A 99 -10.28 -7.08 15.17
CA ARG A 99 -9.39 -7.58 14.12
C ARG A 99 -9.99 -7.33 12.75
N SER A 100 -9.16 -6.86 11.82
CA SER A 100 -9.49 -6.75 10.40
C SER A 100 -8.65 -7.73 9.58
N ILE A 101 -9.27 -8.33 8.57
CA ILE A 101 -8.59 -9.18 7.59
C ILE A 101 -8.87 -8.60 6.21
N THR A 102 -7.83 -8.13 5.55
CA THR A 102 -7.93 -7.55 4.21
C THR A 102 -7.01 -8.29 3.25
N THR A 103 -7.24 -8.11 1.96
CA THR A 103 -6.40 -8.70 0.92
C THR A 103 -6.03 -7.64 -0.08
N PHE A 104 -4.75 -7.58 -0.44
CA PHE A 104 -4.25 -6.67 -1.46
C PHE A 104 -3.08 -7.31 -2.21
N GLU A 105 -2.76 -6.74 -3.36
CA GLU A 105 -1.68 -7.22 -4.22
C GLU A 105 -0.46 -6.31 -4.12
N ILE A 106 0.71 -6.95 -4.06
CA ILE A 106 2.01 -6.28 -4.09
C ILE A 106 2.77 -6.79 -5.31
N GLU A 107 3.36 -5.88 -6.07
CA GLU A 107 4.27 -6.24 -7.16
C GLU A 107 5.53 -6.89 -6.60
N ASP A 108 5.88 -8.06 -7.11
CA ASP A 108 7.04 -8.84 -6.67
C ASP A 108 8.36 -8.08 -6.89
N SER A 109 8.38 -7.18 -7.87
CA SER A 109 9.49 -6.27 -8.17
C SER A 109 9.84 -5.32 -7.01
N LYS A 110 8.94 -5.12 -6.05
CA LYS A 110 9.09 -4.21 -4.90
C LYS A 110 9.69 -4.91 -3.68
N ILE A 111 9.62 -6.25 -3.63
CA ILE A 111 10.11 -7.06 -2.52
C ILE A 111 11.64 -7.06 -2.51
N ASN A 112 12.24 -6.91 -1.32
CA ASN A 112 13.68 -6.78 -1.09
C ASN A 112 14.33 -5.60 -1.84
N LYS A 113 13.57 -4.56 -2.20
CA LYS A 113 14.06 -3.34 -2.88
C LYS A 113 14.05 -2.09 -2.00
N GLY A 114 13.89 -2.24 -0.68
CA GLY A 114 13.83 -1.11 0.27
C GLY A 114 12.46 -0.44 0.37
N TYR A 115 11.44 -1.00 -0.29
CA TYR A 115 10.05 -0.58 -0.12
C TYR A 115 9.51 -0.98 1.25
N LYS A 116 8.42 -0.31 1.67
CA LYS A 116 7.68 -0.66 2.87
C LYS A 116 6.18 -0.46 2.70
N LEU A 117 5.41 -1.15 3.53
CA LEU A 117 4.03 -0.78 3.80
C LEU A 117 4.00 0.20 4.95
N ARG A 118 3.22 1.28 4.80
CA ARG A 118 2.91 2.20 5.88
C ARG A 118 1.44 2.13 6.19
N PHE A 119 1.14 1.98 7.47
CA PHE A 119 -0.20 2.06 8.03
C PHE A 119 -0.32 3.39 8.74
N GLU A 120 -1.19 4.25 8.22
CA GLU A 120 -1.62 5.44 8.96
C GLU A 120 -2.95 5.16 9.63
N SER A 121 -3.17 5.74 10.80
CA SER A 121 -4.40 5.55 11.56
C SER A 121 -4.89 6.85 12.18
N SER A 122 -6.20 6.99 12.25
CA SER A 122 -6.86 8.09 12.95
C SER A 122 -8.20 7.63 13.50
N VAL A 123 -8.53 8.06 14.71
CA VAL A 123 -9.86 7.92 15.31
C VAL A 123 -10.47 9.32 15.41
N GLU A 124 -11.78 9.43 15.19
CA GLU A 124 -12.52 10.69 15.31
C GLU A 124 -12.23 11.35 16.66
N ASP A 125 -11.93 12.66 16.63
CA ASP A 125 -11.56 13.47 17.79
C ASP A 125 -10.37 12.97 18.63
N GLN A 126 -9.54 12.09 18.08
CA GLN A 126 -8.34 11.58 18.75
C GLN A 126 -7.07 11.80 17.94
N LYS A 127 -5.96 11.28 18.47
CA LYS A 127 -4.63 11.42 17.89
C LYS A 127 -4.56 10.76 16.51
N TYR A 128 -3.84 11.37 15.59
CA TYR A 128 -3.48 10.79 14.29
C TYR A 128 -2.06 10.24 14.34
N TYR A 129 -1.84 9.07 13.73
CA TYR A 129 -0.52 8.45 13.59
C TYR A 129 -0.20 8.25 12.11
N THR A 130 0.71 9.06 11.57
CA THR A 130 1.21 8.90 10.19
C THR A 130 1.90 7.56 9.95
N ALA A 131 2.65 7.07 10.94
CA ALA A 131 3.34 5.80 10.87
C ALA A 131 3.02 5.00 12.14
N ASP A 132 1.75 4.62 12.28
CA ASP A 132 1.32 3.73 13.36
C ASP A 132 2.08 2.41 13.24
N LEU A 133 2.20 1.89 12.01
CA LEU A 133 3.04 0.74 11.71
C LEU A 133 3.76 0.93 10.38
N GLU A 134 5.02 0.52 10.32
CA GLU A 134 5.76 0.37 9.07
C GLU A 134 6.33 -1.04 8.98
N LEU A 135 6.03 -1.73 7.89
CA LEU A 135 6.50 -3.08 7.59
C LEU A 135 7.43 -3.03 6.38
N PRO A 136 8.74 -3.25 6.55
CA PRO A 136 9.66 -3.40 5.43
C PRO A 136 9.22 -4.55 4.51
N LEU A 137 9.19 -4.34 3.20
CA LEU A 137 8.89 -5.38 2.22
C LEU A 137 10.12 -6.26 1.97
N THR A 138 10.62 -6.89 3.03
CA THR A 138 11.65 -7.92 2.95
C THR A 138 11.04 -9.28 3.19
N THR A 139 11.59 -10.34 2.58
CA THR A 139 11.06 -11.70 2.75
C THR A 139 10.99 -12.12 4.23
N GLU A 140 12.00 -11.72 5.02
CA GLU A 140 12.06 -11.98 6.46
C GLU A 140 10.98 -11.20 7.22
N ALA A 141 10.96 -9.87 7.11
CA ALA A 141 10.00 -9.05 7.85
C ALA A 141 8.53 -9.37 7.50
N MET A 142 8.26 -9.76 6.25
CA MET A 142 6.90 -10.12 5.82
C MET A 142 6.43 -11.48 6.34
N ALA A 143 7.34 -12.36 6.76
CA ALA A 143 6.99 -13.62 7.42
C ALA A 143 6.67 -13.43 8.92
N ASP A 144 7.12 -12.32 9.50
CA ASP A 144 7.01 -12.03 10.92
C ASP A 144 5.81 -11.14 11.28
N LYS A 145 5.55 -11.08 12.58
CA LYS A 145 4.62 -10.11 13.17
C LYS A 145 5.33 -8.77 13.34
N THR A 146 4.71 -7.70 12.84
CA THR A 146 5.18 -6.32 13.08
C THR A 146 4.28 -5.65 14.09
N GLU A 147 4.84 -5.08 15.15
CA GLU A 147 4.10 -4.33 16.17
C GLU A 147 3.85 -2.89 15.71
N GLY A 148 2.69 -2.34 16.07
CA GLY A 148 2.35 -0.94 15.85
C GLY A 148 2.74 -0.07 17.04
N LYS A 149 2.49 1.24 16.91
CA LYS A 149 2.89 2.27 17.86
C LYS A 149 1.72 3.05 18.46
N GLY A 150 0.52 2.87 17.90
CA GLY A 150 -0.69 3.60 18.25
C GLY A 150 -1.91 2.69 18.34
N TYR A 151 -2.91 2.95 17.49
CA TYR A 151 -4.16 2.17 17.49
C TYR A 151 -3.99 0.78 16.93
N ILE A 152 -2.96 0.55 16.10
CA ILE A 152 -2.61 -0.78 15.62
C ILE A 152 -1.73 -1.45 16.67
N ARG A 153 -2.15 -2.62 17.15
CA ARG A 153 -1.32 -3.45 18.02
C ARG A 153 -0.26 -4.17 17.20
N TYR A 154 -0.68 -4.92 16.19
CA TYR A 154 0.24 -5.58 15.26
C TYR A 154 -0.40 -5.90 13.92
N VAL A 155 0.44 -6.18 12.92
CA VAL A 155 0.07 -6.72 11.61
C VAL A 155 0.82 -8.02 11.33
N ARG A 156 0.16 -8.95 10.62
CA ARG A 156 0.79 -10.13 9.99
C ARG A 156 0.36 -10.23 8.54
N LEU A 157 1.30 -10.55 7.65
CA LEU A 157 1.02 -10.84 6.25
C LEU A 157 1.17 -12.33 5.97
N ASN A 158 0.33 -12.85 5.08
CA ASN A 158 0.49 -14.18 4.50
C ASN A 158 0.25 -14.10 3.00
N LYS A 159 1.16 -14.65 2.20
CA LYS A 159 0.95 -14.81 0.76
C LYS A 159 -0.15 -15.84 0.52
N ILE A 160 -1.06 -15.58 -0.43
CA ILE A 160 -2.18 -16.45 -0.82
C ILE A 160 -2.27 -16.64 -2.32
#